data_AF-A0A8T6BXD5-F1
#
_entry.id   AF-A0A8T6BXD5-F1
#
_cell.length_a   1.000
_cell.length_b   1.000
_cell.length_c   1.000
_cell.angle_alpha   90.00
_cell.angle_beta   90.00
_cell.angle_gamma   90.00
#
_symmetry.space_group_name_H-M   'P 1'
#
loop_
_entity.id
_entity.type
_entity.pdbx_description
1 polymer ?
#
loop_
_entity_poly.entity_id
_entity_poly.type
_entity_poly.pdbx_seq_one_letter_code
_entity_poly.pdbx_strand_id
1 'polypeptide(L)'
;MLHKRGRFDNRAFYQALDATRQARRVTWKQVSAESGVSASTLTRMAQGRRPDVDGLAALASWAALSADDFVRSATKPESPEPLAMISTFLRADSNLTPEAAETLDQVVKVAYERLRTVDKD
;
A
#
# COMPACT_ATOMS: atom_id res chain seq x y z
N MET A 1 -17.21 25.83 -10.69
CA MET A 1 -15.97 25.05 -10.51
C MET A 1 -16.22 23.97 -9.48
N LEU A 2 -16.51 22.73 -9.92
CA LEU A 2 -16.73 21.60 -9.01
C LEU A 2 -15.36 21.05 -8.61
N HIS A 3 -14.85 21.42 -7.43
CA HIS A 3 -13.65 20.81 -6.87
C HIS A 3 -13.96 19.33 -6.61
N LYS A 4 -13.54 18.44 -7.50
CA LYS A 4 -13.53 16.99 -7.23
C LYS A 4 -12.55 16.76 -6.07
N ARG A 5 -13.05 16.82 -4.83
CA ARG A 5 -12.29 16.45 -3.63
C ARG A 5 -11.88 14.99 -3.78
N GLY A 6 -10.59 14.75 -3.96
CA GLY A 6 -10.06 13.39 -3.94
C GLY A 6 -10.44 12.71 -2.61
N ARG A 7 -10.92 11.47 -2.68
CA ARG A 7 -11.29 10.71 -1.49
C ARG A 7 -10.09 9.89 -1.05
N PHE A 8 -9.54 10.20 0.13
CA PHE A 8 -8.49 9.39 0.74
C PHE A 8 -8.98 7.95 0.99
N ASP A 9 -8.17 6.95 0.64
CA ASP A 9 -8.43 5.54 0.86
C ASP A 9 -7.74 5.05 2.14
N ASN A 10 -8.45 5.17 3.26
CA ASN A 10 -7.93 4.78 4.57
C ASN A 10 -7.58 3.29 4.66
N ARG A 11 -8.32 2.43 3.95
CA ARG A 11 -8.08 0.99 4.00
C ARG A 11 -6.80 0.64 3.28
N ALA A 12 -6.61 1.19 2.07
CA ALA A 12 -5.37 1.00 1.32
C ALA A 12 -4.16 1.54 2.08
N PHE A 13 -4.28 2.72 2.70
CA PHE A 13 -3.22 3.29 3.53
C PHE A 13 -2.86 2.38 4.72
N TYR A 14 -3.87 1.89 5.46
CA TYR A 14 -3.62 0.98 6.59
C TYR A 14 -2.96 -0.33 6.15
N GLN A 15 -3.34 -0.89 4.99
CA GLN A 15 -2.73 -2.09 4.44
C GLN A 15 -1.27 -1.88 4.05
N ALA A 16 -0.95 -0.75 3.41
CA ALA A 16 0.44 -0.39 3.08
C ALA A 16 1.28 -0.17 4.35
N LEU A 17 0.71 0.51 5.36
CA LEU A 17 1.35 0.69 6.67
C LEU A 17 1.64 -0.65 7.36
N ASP A 18 0.68 -1.59 7.34
CA ASP A 18 0.86 -2.91 7.92
C ASP A 18 1.89 -3.75 7.17
N ALA A 19 1.96 -3.64 5.83
CA ALA A 19 3.00 -4.27 5.04
C ALA A 19 4.40 -3.76 5.44
N THR A 20 4.57 -2.44 5.60
CA THR A 20 5.84 -1.86 6.09
C THR A 20 6.18 -2.34 7.50
N ARG A 21 5.18 -2.43 8.40
CA ARG A 21 5.35 -2.97 9.75
C ARG A 21 5.83 -4.41 9.73
N GLN A 22 5.23 -5.26 8.90
CA GLN A 22 5.61 -6.66 8.75
C GLN A 22 7.01 -6.80 8.16
N ALA A 23 7.35 -6.01 7.13
CA ALA A 23 8.68 -5.99 6.51
C ALA A 23 9.77 -5.60 7.50
N ARG A 24 9.50 -4.61 8.37
CA ARG A 24 10.40 -4.19 9.46
C ARG A 24 10.40 -5.12 10.67
N ARG A 25 9.50 -6.13 10.70
CA ARG A 25 9.34 -7.11 11.79
C ARG A 25 9.08 -6.46 13.17
N VAL A 26 8.29 -5.38 13.20
CA VAL A 26 7.94 -4.67 14.43
C VAL A 26 6.47 -4.87 14.83
N THR A 27 6.19 -4.73 16.12
CA THR A 27 4.84 -4.78 16.70
C THR A 27 4.13 -3.43 16.57
N TRP A 28 2.80 -3.41 16.65
CA TRP A 28 2.05 -2.14 16.69
C TRP A 28 2.43 -1.25 17.89
N LYS A 29 2.89 -1.84 18.99
CA LYS A 29 3.42 -1.08 20.13
C LYS A 29 4.70 -0.33 19.76
N GLN A 30 5.58 -0.96 18.99
CA GLN A 30 6.79 -0.32 18.47
C GLN A 30 6.45 0.76 17.44
N VAL A 31 5.52 0.50 16.51
CA VAL A 31 5.01 1.53 15.58
C VAL A 31 4.50 2.75 16.34
N SER A 32 3.76 2.55 17.44
CA SER A 32 3.28 3.65 18.28
C SER A 32 4.43 4.47 18.87
N ALA A 33 5.45 3.81 19.40
CA ALA A 33 6.62 4.46 19.97
C ALA A 33 7.46 5.21 18.92
N GLU A 34 7.63 4.63 17.73
CA GLU A 34 8.47 5.18 16.66
C GLU A 34 7.78 6.31 15.88
N SER A 35 6.47 6.23 15.68
CA SER A 35 5.70 7.25 14.94
C SER A 35 5.15 8.37 15.83
N GLY A 36 5.12 8.18 17.16
CA GLY A 36 4.45 9.08 18.09
C GLY A 36 2.92 8.99 18.07
N VAL A 37 2.33 8.14 17.22
CA VAL A 37 0.88 7.93 17.17
C VAL A 37 0.46 6.93 18.24
N SER A 38 -0.58 7.24 19.01
CA SER A 38 -1.02 6.37 20.10
C SER A 38 -1.50 4.99 19.62
N ALA A 39 -1.24 3.95 20.43
CA ALA A 39 -1.74 2.60 20.18
C ALA A 39 -3.27 2.54 20.02
N SER A 40 -4.02 3.38 20.74
CA SER A 40 -5.48 3.48 20.59
C SER A 40 -5.88 3.98 19.19
N THR A 41 -5.15 4.96 18.63
CA THR A 41 -5.36 5.41 17.25
C THR A 41 -5.08 4.30 16.25
N LEU A 42 -3.98 3.54 16.42
CA LEU A 42 -3.64 2.40 15.56
C LEU A 42 -4.71 1.29 15.60
N THR A 43 -5.24 0.97 16.78
CA THR A 43 -6.36 0.01 16.93
C THR A 43 -7.62 0.49 16.22
N ARG A 44 -7.97 1.77 16.36
CA ARG A 44 -9.12 2.35 15.65
C ARG A 44 -8.92 2.33 14.13
N MET A 45 -7.67 2.51 13.66
CA MET A 45 -7.35 2.38 12.24
C MET A 45 -7.54 0.96 11.71
N ALA A 46 -7.15 -0.06 12.48
CA ALA A 46 -7.42 -1.46 12.14
C ALA A 46 -8.94 -1.75 11.99
N GLN A 47 -9.78 -0.99 12.71
CA GLN A 47 -11.24 -1.03 12.62
C GLN A 47 -11.81 -0.13 11.52
N GLY A 48 -10.96 0.44 10.66
CA GLY A 48 -11.35 1.26 9.52
C GLY A 48 -11.56 2.75 9.82
N ARG A 49 -11.30 3.21 11.05
CA ARG A 49 -11.33 4.65 11.38
C ARG A 49 -10.11 5.37 10.82
N ARG A 50 -10.26 6.66 10.54
CA ARG A 50 -9.16 7.50 10.07
C ARG A 50 -8.43 8.12 11.25
N PRO A 51 -7.09 8.26 11.19
CA PRO A 51 -6.38 9.16 12.08
C PRO A 51 -6.75 10.62 11.74
N ASP A 52 -6.37 11.55 12.62
CA ASP A 52 -6.32 12.97 12.28
C ASP A 52 -5.17 13.25 11.29
N VAL A 53 -5.06 14.50 10.85
CA VAL A 53 -4.07 14.91 9.85
C VAL A 53 -2.64 14.68 10.35
N ASP A 54 -2.37 15.00 11.61
CA ASP A 54 -1.03 14.86 12.20
C ASP A 54 -0.65 13.39 12.34
N GLY A 55 -1.56 12.54 12.82
CA GLY A 55 -1.34 11.11 12.91
C GLY A 55 -1.17 10.45 11.54
N LEU A 56 -1.89 10.95 10.52
CA LEU A 56 -1.69 10.48 9.15
C LEU A 56 -0.28 10.84 8.64
N ALA A 57 0.14 12.08 8.81
CA ALA A 57 1.45 12.56 8.37
C ALA A 57 2.60 11.83 9.07
N ALA A 58 2.47 11.61 10.39
CA ALA A 58 3.44 10.87 11.17
C ALA A 58 3.59 9.41 10.70
N LEU A 59 2.47 8.72 10.43
CA LEU A 59 2.50 7.34 9.95
C LEU A 59 2.99 7.22 8.50
N ALA A 60 2.63 8.17 7.63
CA ALA A 60 3.11 8.22 6.26
C ALA A 60 4.64 8.41 6.22
N SER A 61 5.15 9.35 7.03
CA SER A 61 6.60 9.57 7.20
C SER A 61 7.29 8.32 7.75
N TRP A 62 6.78 7.73 8.82
CA TRP A 62 7.34 6.51 9.41
C TRP A 62 7.43 5.36 8.40
N ALA A 63 6.39 5.19 7.57
CA ALA A 63 6.30 4.12 6.59
C ALA A 63 7.00 4.41 5.26
N ALA A 64 7.55 5.62 5.08
CA ALA A 64 8.05 6.14 3.80
C ALA A 64 7.01 6.05 2.66
N LEU A 65 5.75 6.38 2.98
CA LEU A 65 4.63 6.38 2.04
C LEU A 65 4.20 7.80 1.69
N SER A 66 3.79 8.02 0.43
CA SER A 66 3.15 9.28 0.03
C SER A 66 1.65 9.20 0.31
N ALA A 67 1.08 10.19 1.01
CA ALA A 67 -0.37 10.24 1.24
C ALA A 67 -1.16 10.40 -0.07
N ASP A 68 -0.57 11.03 -1.08
CA ASP A 68 -1.18 11.27 -2.39
C ASP A 68 -1.49 9.97 -3.14
N ASP A 69 -0.68 8.92 -2.93
CA ASP A 69 -0.90 7.59 -3.53
C ASP A 69 -2.23 6.96 -3.10
N PHE A 70 -2.78 7.43 -1.98
CA PHE A 70 -4.03 6.95 -1.41
C PHE A 70 -5.19 7.92 -1.67
N VAL A 71 -4.98 9.04 -2.36
CA VAL A 71 -6.04 9.96 -2.75
C VAL A 71 -6.66 9.51 -4.07
N ARG A 72 -7.85 8.93 -4.02
CA ARG A 72 -8.59 8.57 -5.23
C ARG A 72 -9.08 9.84 -5.93
N SER A 73 -8.45 10.20 -7.04
CA SER A 73 -8.92 11.23 -7.98
C SER A 73 -9.52 10.56 -9.23
N ALA A 74 -10.39 11.27 -9.95
CA ALA A 74 -11.05 10.73 -11.14
C ALA A 74 -10.11 10.65 -12.38
N THR A 75 -8.91 11.20 -12.27
CA THR A 75 -7.90 11.23 -13.32
C THR A 75 -6.71 10.41 -12.83
N LYS A 76 -6.71 9.12 -13.16
CA LYS A 76 -5.56 8.26 -12.93
C LYS A 76 -4.47 8.72 -13.91
N PRO A 77 -3.28 9.15 -13.47
CA PRO A 77 -2.16 9.35 -14.37
C PRO A 77 -1.89 8.05 -15.13
N GLU A 78 -1.41 8.13 -16.37
CA GLU A 78 -0.85 6.98 -17.09
C GLU A 78 0.29 6.40 -16.24
N SER A 79 -0.06 5.39 -15.45
CA SER A 79 0.86 4.65 -14.62
C SER A 79 1.41 3.52 -15.49
N PRO A 80 2.67 3.12 -15.30
CA PRO A 80 3.19 1.93 -15.98
C PRO A 80 2.27 0.74 -15.74
N GLU A 81 2.24 -0.18 -16.69
CA GLU A 81 1.41 -1.39 -16.62
C GLU A 81 1.67 -2.11 -15.28
N PRO A 82 0.64 -2.31 -14.41
CA PRO A 82 0.85 -2.78 -13.04
C PRO A 82 1.58 -4.12 -12.93
N LEU A 83 1.32 -5.05 -13.85
CA LEU A 83 1.95 -6.37 -13.84
C LEU A 83 3.45 -6.27 -14.15
N ALA A 84 3.85 -5.39 -15.08
CA ALA A 84 5.24 -5.07 -15.39
C ALA A 84 5.97 -4.41 -14.20
N MET A 85 5.30 -3.54 -13.45
CA MET A 85 5.87 -2.97 -12.22
C MET A 85 6.13 -4.06 -11.18
N ILE A 86 5.14 -4.92 -10.90
CA ILE A 86 5.29 -6.02 -9.95
C ILE A 86 6.44 -6.94 -10.38
N SER A 87 6.49 -7.31 -11.67
CA SER A 87 7.57 -8.12 -12.24
C SER A 87 8.95 -7.50 -11.99
N THR A 88 9.07 -6.18 -12.17
CA THR A 88 10.32 -5.44 -11.95
C THR A 88 10.73 -5.47 -10.47
N PHE A 89 9.79 -5.23 -9.56
CA PHE A 89 10.07 -5.26 -8.12
C PHE A 89 10.50 -6.65 -7.63
N LEU A 90 9.84 -7.71 -8.08
CA LEU A 90 10.21 -9.08 -7.69
C LEU A 90 11.63 -9.45 -8.13
N ARG A 91 12.06 -9.04 -9.33
CA ARG A 91 13.42 -9.30 -9.82
C ARG A 91 14.49 -8.48 -9.12
N ALA A 92 14.13 -7.30 -8.60
CA ALA A 92 15.05 -6.40 -7.91
C ALA A 92 15.18 -6.70 -6.40
N ASP A 93 14.35 -7.60 -5.85
CA ASP A 93 14.37 -7.92 -4.42
C ASP A 93 15.59 -8.76 -4.03
N SER A 94 16.48 -8.16 -3.24
CA SER A 94 17.71 -8.82 -2.76
C SER A 94 17.45 -9.99 -1.78
N ASN A 95 16.22 -10.18 -1.32
CA ASN A 95 15.84 -11.29 -0.45
C ASN A 95 15.39 -12.53 -1.23
N LEU A 96 15.26 -12.45 -2.56
CA LEU A 96 14.83 -13.54 -3.42
C LEU A 96 16.00 -14.07 -4.25
N THR A 97 16.06 -15.40 -4.43
CA THR A 97 16.90 -15.97 -5.50
C THR A 97 16.27 -15.68 -6.86
N PRO A 98 17.05 -15.68 -7.96
CA PRO A 98 16.50 -15.48 -9.30
C PRO A 98 15.36 -16.46 -9.64
N GLU A 99 15.51 -17.73 -9.26
CA GLU A 99 14.49 -18.77 -9.44
C GLU A 99 13.23 -18.51 -8.61
N ALA A 100 13.36 -18.08 -7.35
CA ALA A 100 12.22 -17.74 -6.51
C ALA A 100 11.46 -16.51 -7.04
N ALA A 101 12.19 -15.48 -7.50
CA ALA A 101 11.60 -14.30 -8.12
C ALA A 101 10.84 -14.65 -9.41
N GLU A 102 11.40 -15.51 -10.25
CA GLU A 102 10.73 -15.99 -11.46
C GLU A 102 9.46 -16.79 -11.14
N THR A 103 9.54 -17.69 -10.16
CA THR A 103 8.39 -18.49 -9.71
C THR A 103 7.25 -17.59 -9.22
N LEU A 104 7.57 -16.59 -8.39
CA LEU A 104 6.59 -15.62 -7.90
C LEU A 104 5.99 -14.78 -9.04
N ASP A 105 6.82 -14.32 -9.99
CA ASP A 105 6.38 -13.58 -11.17
C ASP A 105 5.36 -14.39 -11.98
N GLN A 106 5.62 -15.69 -12.21
CA GLN A 106 4.69 -16.59 -12.90
C GLN A 106 3.37 -16.77 -12.14
N VAL A 107 3.42 -17.01 -10.83
CA VAL A 107 2.22 -17.15 -9.99
C VAL A 107 1.35 -15.90 -10.05
N VAL A 108 1.97 -14.72 -9.92
CA VAL A 108 1.27 -13.43 -9.98
C VAL A 108 0.63 -13.22 -11.36
N LYS A 109 1.37 -13.47 -12.45
CA LYS A 109 0.85 -13.34 -13.82
C LYS A 109 -0.36 -14.24 -14.05
N VAL A 110 -0.28 -15.51 -13.68
CA VAL A 110 -1.41 -16.46 -13.84
C VAL A 110 -2.63 -16.01 -13.02
N ALA A 111 -2.42 -15.58 -11.78
CA ALA A 111 -3.52 -15.08 -10.94
C ALA A 111 -4.13 -13.80 -11.52
N TYR A 112 -3.31 -12.85 -11.96
CA TYR A 112 -3.74 -11.59 -12.53
C TYR A 112 -4.59 -11.80 -13.79
N GLU A 113 -4.13 -12.64 -14.72
CA GLU A 113 -4.85 -12.96 -15.95
C GLU A 113 -6.23 -13.59 -15.70
N ARG A 114 -6.37 -14.41 -14.66
CA ARG A 114 -7.66 -15.01 -14.28
C ARG A 114 -8.61 -14.04 -13.59
N LEU A 115 -8.09 -13.06 -12.87
CA LEU A 115 -8.86 -12.15 -12.02
C LEU A 115 -9.13 -10.81 -12.68
N ARG A 116 -8.36 -10.43 -13.72
CA ARG A 116 -8.63 -9.20 -14.45
C ARG A 116 -10.02 -9.32 -15.09
N THR A 117 -10.85 -8.32 -14.86
CA THR A 117 -12.11 -8.18 -15.59
C THR A 117 -11.76 -7.88 -17.04
N VAL A 118 -11.83 -8.89 -17.88
CA VAL A 118 -12.01 -8.68 -19.31
C VAL A 118 -13.44 -8.16 -19.43
N ASP A 119 -13.62 -6.93 -19.89
CA ASP A 119 -14.95 -6.48 -20.33
C ASP A 119 -15.47 -7.56 -21.29
N LYS A 120 -16.50 -8.30 -20.85
CA LYS A 120 -17.27 -9.12 -21.77
C LYS A 120 -18.02 -8.12 -22.62
N ASP A 121 -17.59 -7.99 -23.87
CA ASP A 121 -18.43 -7.47 -24.96
C ASP A 121 -19.83 -8.11 -24.92
#